data_AF-T0YI27-F1
#
_entry.id   AF-T0YI27-F1
#
_cell.length_a   1.000
_cell.length_b   1.000
_cell.length_c   1.000
_cell.angle_alpha   90.00
_cell.angle_beta   90.00
_cell.angle_gamma   90.00
#
_symmetry.space_group_name_H-M   'P 1'
#
loop_
_entity.id
_entity.type
_entity.pdbx_description
1 polymer ?
#
loop_
_entity_poly.entity_id
_entity_poly.type
_entity_poly.pdbx_seq_one_letter_code
_entity_poly.pdbx_strand_id
1 'polypeptide(L)'
;MAIKRHRRGKHIYVAEYKNTRVNGKVKSEFIRYIGTEGEGKKIKPSVKTLDKVKTKGSTRSGDVDLLWSLAQDLNIPSIIDRMRYGNSSISAGKVLTAWAINRVIDPESATRLESWVKTTDIPRLSGIDQERWSKDLFLESLDSICFDDRTTKDLKDLSGDIDREIFREWREKHPLKGKDHVAYDLTTVLFFGTSCPLAEFGYNPGHLNRRQINIALMVSKGDYQPEYHAVFEGSRSGSTTVRNMLAVLPEQKENESTGTIIWDRGNISLKNVNDIELTSWNLISGIPKSVKQAREIMQDTDIKEKPQNLVRRTMVANIYATLVHGNIYGKKRNVAVYVNPLKALNEREDRNSELARIGKELDLLSATCAEWDESEIHAEISRMVGEWNRYIGVKINRKSGNSRKEDRMEIPFTRNKCIRKNLTAGLQYVHR
;
A
#
# COMPACT_ATOMS: atom_id res chain seq x y z
N MET A 1 33.49 -23.83 43.00
CA MET A 1 33.31 -23.48 44.42
C MET A 1 33.84 -24.64 45.25
N ALA A 2 34.64 -24.40 46.29
CA ALA A 2 35.31 -25.45 47.07
C ALA A 2 35.16 -25.19 48.57
N ILE A 3 34.88 -26.24 49.34
CA ILE A 3 34.80 -26.17 50.80
C ILE A 3 36.13 -26.63 51.39
N LYS A 4 36.76 -25.80 52.21
CA LYS A 4 38.01 -26.14 52.92
C LYS A 4 37.73 -26.32 54.41
N ARG A 5 38.39 -27.33 55.00
CA ARG A 5 38.34 -27.65 56.42
C ARG A 5 39.67 -27.30 57.05
N HIS A 6 39.63 -26.54 58.13
CA HIS A 6 40.81 -26.10 58.88
C HIS A 6 40.67 -26.58 60.32
N ARG A 7 41.56 -27.47 60.76
CA ARG A 7 41.60 -27.93 62.14
C ARG A 7 42.42 -26.96 62.99
N ARG A 8 41.84 -26.41 64.06
CA ARG A 8 42.56 -25.67 65.10
C ARG A 8 42.17 -26.23 66.47
N GLY A 9 43.12 -26.86 67.14
CA GLY A 9 42.86 -27.57 68.40
C GLY A 9 41.83 -28.69 68.23
N LYS A 10 40.81 -28.70 69.10
CA LYS A 10 39.71 -29.70 69.09
C LYS A 10 38.58 -29.37 68.11
N HIS A 11 38.62 -28.23 67.40
CA HIS A 11 37.54 -27.79 66.52
C HIS A 11 37.95 -27.84 65.04
N ILE A 12 36.98 -28.19 64.18
CA ILE A 12 37.12 -28.16 62.72
C ILE A 12 36.31 -26.98 62.18
N TYR A 13 36.99 -26.04 61.53
CA TYR A 13 36.42 -24.83 60.96
C TYR A 13 36.19 -25.05 59.46
N VAL A 14 34.99 -24.79 58.98
CA VAL A 14 34.61 -24.98 57.58
C VAL A 14 34.47 -23.60 56.92
N ALA A 15 35.04 -23.44 55.72
CA ALA A 15 34.98 -22.20 54.96
C ALA A 15 34.82 -22.46 53.45
N GLU A 16 34.14 -21.54 52.79
CA GLU A 16 33.83 -21.58 51.36
C GLU A 16 34.85 -20.74 50.59
N TYR A 17 35.42 -21.31 49.53
CA TYR A 17 36.42 -20.68 48.68
C TYR A 17 36.01 -20.72 47.20
N LYS A 18 36.31 -19.64 46.48
CA LYS A 18 36.28 -19.60 45.01
C LYS A 18 37.67 -19.94 44.51
N ASN A 19 37.76 -20.91 43.62
CA ASN A 19 39.01 -21.22 42.94
C ASN A 19 38.93 -20.65 41.53
N THR A 20 39.89 -19.79 41.19
CA THR A 20 40.05 -19.22 39.85
C THR A 20 41.46 -19.51 39.38
N ARG A 21 41.62 -19.88 38.11
CA ARG A 21 42.95 -20.07 37.50
C ARG A 21 43.42 -18.74 36.93
N VAL A 22 44.56 -18.27 37.40
CA VAL A 22 45.26 -17.09 36.86
C VAL A 22 46.68 -17.52 36.55
N ASN A 23 47.11 -17.41 35.29
CA ASN A 23 48.44 -17.78 34.82
C ASN A 23 48.88 -19.21 35.23
N GLY A 24 47.99 -20.19 35.05
CA GLY A 24 48.25 -21.61 35.34
C GLY A 24 48.26 -22.02 36.81
N LYS A 25 48.25 -21.06 37.75
CA LYS A 25 48.18 -21.33 39.20
C LYS A 25 46.75 -21.19 39.71
N VAL A 26 46.33 -22.10 40.57
CA VAL A 26 45.01 -22.04 41.24
C VAL A 26 45.10 -21.04 42.38
N LYS A 27 44.41 -19.90 42.23
CA LYS A 27 44.25 -18.91 43.31
C LYS A 27 42.92 -19.21 44.02
N SER A 28 42.99 -19.53 45.30
CA SER A 28 41.81 -19.70 46.16
C SER A 28 41.51 -18.38 46.86
N GLU A 29 40.36 -17.80 46.56
CA GLU A 29 39.83 -16.61 47.23
C GLU A 29 38.80 -17.05 48.29
N PHE A 30 38.98 -16.57 49.52
CA PHE A 30 38.03 -16.83 50.62
C PHE A 30 36.73 -16.09 50.32
N ILE A 31 35.60 -16.81 50.34
CA ILE A 31 34.27 -16.19 50.21
C ILE A 31 33.69 -15.94 51.59
N ARG A 32 33.55 -17.00 52.41
CA ARG A 32 32.95 -16.87 53.74
C ARG A 32 33.24 -18.05 54.65
N TYR A 33 33.11 -17.81 55.94
CA TYR A 33 33.15 -18.83 56.97
C TYR A 33 31.77 -19.50 57.07
N ILE A 34 31.74 -20.83 57.07
CA ILE A 34 30.54 -21.66 57.10
C ILE A 34 30.19 -21.97 58.57
N GLY A 35 31.16 -22.31 59.41
CA GLY A 35 30.92 -22.64 60.82
C GLY A 35 31.89 -23.71 61.35
N THR A 36 31.72 -24.08 62.61
CA THR A 36 32.44 -25.19 63.25
C THR A 36 31.66 -26.49 63.09
N GLU A 37 32.33 -27.53 62.59
CA GLU A 37 31.73 -28.86 62.37
C GLU A 37 31.40 -29.49 63.74
N GLY A 38 30.10 -29.71 64.04
CA GLY A 38 29.63 -30.39 65.26
C GLY A 38 28.58 -29.64 66.09
N GLU A 39 28.47 -28.31 65.96
CA GLU A 39 27.35 -27.58 66.56
C GLU A 39 26.18 -27.55 65.58
N GLY A 40 25.03 -28.13 65.96
CA GLY A 40 23.84 -28.35 65.13
C GLY A 40 23.12 -27.09 64.59
N LYS A 41 23.81 -25.98 64.38
CA LYS A 41 23.29 -24.81 63.67
C LYS A 41 23.35 -25.04 62.17
N LYS A 42 22.25 -25.56 61.60
CA LYS A 42 21.98 -25.49 60.16
C LYS A 42 22.17 -24.04 59.70
N ILE A 43 23.17 -23.81 58.86
CA ILE A 43 23.42 -22.51 58.24
C ILE A 43 22.24 -22.22 57.34
N LYS A 44 21.36 -21.31 57.74
CA LYS A 44 20.32 -20.81 56.86
C LYS A 44 21.03 -20.22 55.63
N PRO A 45 20.70 -20.65 54.39
CA PRO A 45 21.26 -20.02 53.21
C PRO A 45 21.02 -18.51 53.34
N SER A 46 22.07 -17.73 53.12
CA SER A 46 21.97 -16.26 53.12
C SER A 46 20.78 -15.90 52.24
N VAL A 47 19.77 -15.26 52.82
CA VAL A 47 18.72 -14.59 52.04
C VAL A 47 19.48 -13.75 51.03
N LYS A 48 19.30 -14.03 49.73
CA LYS A 48 19.88 -13.19 48.69
C LYS A 48 19.11 -11.87 48.73
N THR A 49 19.46 -11.02 49.67
CA THR A 49 18.98 -9.65 49.70
C THR A 49 19.62 -8.99 48.49
N LEU A 50 18.79 -8.52 47.56
CA LEU A 50 19.25 -7.68 46.47
C LEU A 50 19.70 -6.35 47.10
N ASP A 51 20.97 -6.26 47.49
CA ASP A 51 21.51 -5.09 48.19
C ASP A 51 21.38 -3.81 47.37
N LYS A 52 21.37 -3.93 46.03
CA LYS A 52 21.22 -2.79 45.13
C LYS A 52 20.74 -3.21 43.75
N VAL A 53 19.53 -2.76 43.37
CA VAL A 53 19.08 -2.78 41.98
C VAL A 53 19.66 -1.54 41.30
N LYS A 54 20.61 -1.74 40.38
CA LYS A 54 21.07 -0.66 39.48
C LYS A 54 20.17 -0.65 38.25
N THR A 55 19.23 0.28 38.21
CA THR A 55 18.39 0.50 37.02
C THR A 55 19.26 1.07 35.90
N LYS A 56 19.31 0.39 34.74
CA LYS A 56 20.03 0.88 33.56
C LYS A 56 19.27 1.98 32.78
N GLY A 57 18.07 2.32 33.22
CA GLY A 57 17.16 3.26 32.56
C GLY A 57 15.81 2.62 32.28
N SER A 58 14.92 3.37 31.64
CA SER A 58 13.66 2.88 31.05
C SER A 58 13.81 2.91 29.53
N THR A 59 13.42 1.82 28.87
CA THR A 59 13.44 1.67 27.42
C THR A 59 12.04 1.32 26.93
N ARG A 60 11.73 1.68 25.68
CA ARG A 60 10.50 1.24 25.01
C ARG A 60 10.64 -0.22 24.60
N SER A 61 9.73 -1.06 25.08
CA SER A 61 9.81 -2.51 24.90
C SER A 61 8.52 -3.13 24.35
N GLY A 62 7.32 -2.76 24.78
CA GLY A 62 6.11 -3.52 24.43
C GLY A 62 5.83 -3.66 22.92
N ASP A 63 5.76 -2.54 22.21
CA ASP A 63 5.58 -2.46 20.76
C ASP A 63 6.79 -3.03 19.99
N VAL A 64 7.99 -2.69 20.45
CA VAL A 64 9.27 -3.12 19.85
C VAL A 64 9.49 -4.63 19.97
N ASP A 65 9.32 -5.22 21.15
CA ASP A 65 9.49 -6.65 21.42
C ASP A 65 8.49 -7.47 20.60
N LEU A 66 7.23 -7.02 20.51
CA LEU A 66 6.21 -7.70 19.68
C LEU A 66 6.61 -7.72 18.21
N LEU A 67 6.94 -6.57 17.63
CA LEU A 67 7.29 -6.50 16.21
C LEU A 67 8.62 -7.22 15.92
N TRP A 68 9.56 -7.19 16.85
CA TRP A 68 10.79 -7.97 16.74
C TRP A 68 10.53 -9.48 16.79
N SER A 69 9.64 -9.94 17.68
CA SER A 69 9.23 -11.35 17.75
C SER A 69 8.57 -11.78 16.44
N LEU A 70 7.65 -10.97 15.90
CA LEU A 70 7.02 -11.26 14.60
C LEU A 70 8.06 -11.34 13.47
N ALA A 71 9.05 -10.45 13.47
CA ALA A 71 10.13 -10.49 12.48
C ALA A 71 11.02 -11.74 12.62
N GLN A 72 11.27 -12.21 13.85
CA GLN A 72 11.97 -13.47 14.10
C GLN A 72 11.14 -14.68 13.68
N ASP A 73 9.85 -14.68 13.98
CA ASP A 73 8.92 -15.73 13.60
C ASP A 73 8.80 -15.85 12.08
N LEU A 74 8.92 -14.74 11.34
CA LEU A 74 8.99 -14.70 9.88
C LEU A 74 10.40 -14.82 9.33
N ASN A 75 11.40 -15.09 10.18
CA ASN A 75 12.78 -15.32 9.80
C ASN A 75 13.42 -14.16 9.01
N ILE A 76 12.86 -12.95 9.12
CA ILE A 76 13.26 -11.77 8.32
C ILE A 76 14.76 -11.47 8.46
N PRO A 77 15.35 -11.42 9.68
CA PRO A 77 16.78 -11.13 9.80
C PRO A 77 17.66 -12.14 9.05
N SER A 78 17.36 -13.43 9.14
CA SER A 78 18.18 -14.47 8.52
C SER A 78 17.96 -14.59 7.01
N ILE A 79 16.77 -14.27 6.50
CA ILE A 79 16.52 -14.16 5.06
C ILE A 79 17.40 -13.07 4.47
N ILE A 80 17.37 -11.87 5.06
CA ILE A 80 18.18 -10.74 4.60
C ILE A 80 19.68 -11.05 4.70
N ASP A 81 20.15 -11.60 5.83
CA ASP A 81 21.57 -11.92 6.01
C ASP A 81 22.09 -12.99 5.05
N ARG A 82 21.22 -13.92 4.61
CA ARG A 82 21.57 -14.95 3.62
C ARG A 82 21.70 -14.37 2.22
N MET A 83 20.92 -13.35 1.89
CA MET A 83 20.83 -12.79 0.54
C MET A 83 21.76 -11.60 0.32
N ARG A 84 22.08 -10.83 1.38
CA ARG A 84 22.90 -9.62 1.28
C ARG A 84 24.24 -9.86 0.57
N TYR A 85 24.72 -8.82 -0.08
CA TYR A 85 26.06 -8.75 -0.63
C TYR A 85 27.09 -8.32 0.42
N GLY A 86 28.25 -8.97 0.41
CA GLY A 86 29.34 -8.68 1.34
C GLY A 86 29.26 -9.45 2.67
N ASN A 87 30.37 -9.42 3.41
CA ASN A 87 30.60 -10.28 4.59
C ASN A 87 30.76 -9.47 5.89
N SER A 88 29.95 -8.43 6.10
CA SER A 88 30.00 -7.66 7.34
C SER A 88 29.74 -8.55 8.56
N SER A 89 30.52 -8.36 9.62
CA SER A 89 30.36 -9.12 10.87
C SER A 89 29.07 -8.76 11.62
N ILE A 90 28.51 -7.56 11.36
CA ILE A 90 27.22 -7.14 11.88
C ILE A 90 26.13 -7.61 10.91
N SER A 91 25.04 -8.17 11.46
CA SER A 91 23.88 -8.64 10.71
C SER A 91 23.12 -7.46 10.09
N ALA A 92 23.06 -7.41 8.76
CA ALA A 92 22.28 -6.41 8.04
C ALA A 92 20.78 -6.68 8.23
N GLY A 93 20.39 -7.96 8.31
CA GLY A 93 19.01 -8.35 8.56
C GLY A 93 18.47 -7.82 9.88
N LYS A 94 19.26 -7.89 10.96
CA LYS A 94 18.87 -7.31 12.26
C LYS A 94 18.77 -5.79 12.22
N VAL A 95 19.70 -5.13 11.53
CA VAL A 95 19.71 -3.67 11.38
C VAL A 95 18.50 -3.20 10.55
N LEU A 96 18.23 -3.82 9.41
CA LEU A 96 17.09 -3.48 8.56
C LEU A 96 15.75 -3.87 9.20
N THR A 97 15.71 -4.93 10.01
CA THR A 97 14.53 -5.25 10.84
C THR A 97 14.25 -4.14 11.85
N ALA A 98 15.28 -3.64 12.54
CA ALA A 98 15.13 -2.50 13.44
C ALA A 98 14.61 -1.24 12.71
N TRP A 99 15.07 -1.01 11.48
CA TRP A 99 14.56 0.08 10.65
C TRP A 99 13.10 -0.13 10.25
N ALA A 100 12.71 -1.34 9.85
CA ALA A 100 11.31 -1.66 9.53
C ALA A 100 10.40 -1.43 10.75
N ILE A 101 10.81 -1.84 11.95
CA ILE A 101 10.08 -1.58 13.20
C ILE A 101 9.95 -0.07 13.44
N ASN A 102 11.02 0.70 13.22
CA ASN A 102 10.95 2.15 13.30
C ASN A 102 9.90 2.73 12.33
N ARG A 103 9.81 2.24 11.09
CA ARG A 103 8.78 2.69 10.13
C ARG A 103 7.36 2.44 10.62
N VAL A 104 7.13 1.37 11.38
CA VAL A 104 5.81 1.02 11.92
C VAL A 104 5.46 1.88 13.14
N ILE A 105 6.42 2.11 14.04
CA ILE A 105 6.15 2.77 15.33
C ILE A 105 6.36 4.30 15.25
N ASP A 106 7.56 4.74 14.87
CA ASP A 106 7.96 6.15 14.87
C ASP A 106 8.74 6.44 13.57
N PRO A 107 8.08 6.74 12.44
CA PRO A 107 8.70 6.82 11.10
C PRO A 107 9.62 8.05 10.95
N GLU A 108 10.73 8.03 11.69
CA GLU A 108 11.74 9.08 11.81
C GLU A 108 12.63 9.14 10.56
N SER A 109 13.43 10.18 10.38
CA SER A 109 14.41 10.20 9.29
C SER A 109 15.56 9.20 9.52
N ALA A 110 16.27 8.80 8.47
CA ALA A 110 17.45 7.93 8.60
C ALA A 110 18.52 8.50 9.56
N THR A 111 18.64 9.83 9.63
CA THR A 111 19.54 10.55 10.55
C THR A 111 19.14 10.44 12.02
N ARG A 112 17.91 10.03 12.32
CA ARG A 112 17.35 9.95 13.68
C ARG A 112 17.30 8.52 14.22
N LEU A 113 17.48 7.52 13.34
CA LEU A 113 17.44 6.10 13.70
C LEU A 113 18.42 5.72 14.80
N GLU A 114 19.66 6.20 14.74
CA GLU A 114 20.67 5.94 15.76
C GLU A 114 20.15 6.37 17.15
N SER A 115 19.65 7.61 17.27
CA SER A 115 19.12 8.10 18.53
C SER A 115 17.88 7.33 18.97
N TRP A 116 17.02 6.95 18.03
CA TRP A 116 15.78 6.23 18.32
C TRP A 116 16.07 4.83 18.87
N VAL A 117 16.97 4.07 18.25
CA VAL A 117 17.34 2.72 18.71
C VAL A 117 17.81 2.73 20.17
N LYS A 118 18.58 3.74 20.59
CA LYS A 118 19.07 3.89 21.96
C LYS A 118 17.95 4.09 23.00
N THR A 119 16.74 4.44 22.58
CA THR A 119 15.55 4.58 23.45
C THR A 119 14.70 3.31 23.55
N THR A 120 15.06 2.26 22.81
CA THR A 120 14.29 1.01 22.67
C THR A 120 15.06 -0.20 23.17
N ASP A 121 14.39 -1.34 23.25
CA ASP A 121 15.00 -2.64 23.56
C ASP A 121 15.73 -3.30 22.39
N ILE A 122 15.78 -2.67 21.21
CA ILE A 122 16.45 -3.21 20.02
C ILE A 122 17.91 -3.63 20.26
N PRO A 123 18.77 -2.87 20.97
CA PRO A 123 20.14 -3.32 21.25
C PRO A 123 20.18 -4.67 22.00
N ARG A 124 19.27 -4.85 22.98
CA ARG A 124 19.13 -6.10 23.74
C ARG A 124 18.60 -7.23 22.85
N LEU A 125 17.55 -6.97 22.08
CA LEU A 125 16.86 -7.97 21.25
C LEU A 125 17.72 -8.45 20.06
N SER A 126 18.44 -7.52 19.44
CA SER A 126 19.35 -7.80 18.32
C SER A 126 20.66 -8.45 18.77
N GLY A 127 21.10 -8.20 20.00
CA GLY A 127 22.43 -8.55 20.47
C GLY A 127 23.55 -7.70 19.85
N ILE A 128 23.22 -6.55 19.25
CA ILE A 128 24.18 -5.58 18.72
C ILE A 128 24.41 -4.51 19.79
N ASP A 129 25.66 -4.33 20.19
CA ASP A 129 26.04 -3.33 21.19
C ASP A 129 25.52 -1.95 20.81
N GLN A 130 24.98 -1.23 21.80
CA GLN A 130 24.34 0.08 21.61
C GLN A 130 25.23 1.10 20.86
N GLU A 131 26.53 1.06 21.10
CA GLU A 131 27.51 1.98 20.48
C GLU A 131 27.83 1.66 19.01
N ARG A 132 27.41 0.51 18.51
CA ARG A 132 27.59 0.12 17.10
C ARG A 132 26.51 0.69 16.19
N TRP A 133 25.36 1.06 16.76
CA TRP A 133 24.27 1.64 16.00
C TRP A 133 24.66 3.04 15.56
N SER A 134 24.72 3.24 14.25
CA SER A 134 25.01 4.52 13.62
C SER A 134 24.18 4.66 12.36
N LYS A 135 24.02 5.90 11.88
CA LYS A 135 23.42 6.17 10.56
C LYS A 135 24.14 5.37 9.46
N ASP A 136 25.47 5.32 9.49
CA ASP A 136 26.27 4.66 8.46
C ASP A 136 26.01 3.15 8.46
N LEU A 137 25.85 2.51 9.62
CA LEU A 137 25.49 1.10 9.69
C LEU A 137 24.16 0.80 8.99
N PHE A 138 23.16 1.67 9.13
CA PHE A 138 21.89 1.53 8.42
C PHE A 138 22.05 1.68 6.90
N LEU A 139 22.84 2.66 6.46
CA LEU A 139 23.09 2.90 5.04
C LEU A 139 23.90 1.76 4.41
N GLU A 140 24.98 1.32 5.05
CA GLU A 140 25.78 0.16 4.62
C GLU A 140 24.91 -1.11 4.55
N SER A 141 23.94 -1.26 5.47
CA SER A 141 23.01 -2.37 5.42
C SER A 141 22.07 -2.28 4.21
N LEU A 142 21.62 -1.09 3.79
CA LEU A 142 20.88 -0.92 2.54
C LEU A 142 21.74 -1.17 1.30
N ASP A 143 22.98 -0.65 1.31
CA ASP A 143 23.94 -0.86 0.22
C ASP A 143 24.28 -2.36 0.06
N SER A 144 24.14 -3.16 1.12
CA SER A 144 24.27 -4.62 1.00
C SER A 144 23.12 -5.30 0.24
N ILE A 145 21.99 -4.61 0.04
CA ILE A 145 20.80 -5.13 -0.64
C ILE A 145 20.66 -4.56 -2.05
N CYS A 146 20.99 -3.29 -2.23
CA CYS A 146 20.93 -2.59 -3.52
C CYS A 146 22.29 -1.91 -3.79
N PHE A 147 23.04 -2.41 -4.77
CA PHE A 147 24.42 -1.98 -5.03
C PHE A 147 24.77 -2.03 -6.51
N ASP A 148 25.76 -1.22 -6.90
CA ASP A 148 26.38 -1.31 -8.21
C ASP A 148 27.30 -2.54 -8.27
N ASP A 149 26.92 -3.53 -9.08
CA ASP A 149 27.73 -4.71 -9.34
C ASP A 149 28.89 -4.31 -10.27
N ARG A 150 30.12 -4.32 -9.74
CA ARG A 150 31.32 -3.91 -10.50
C ARG A 150 31.63 -4.84 -11.66
N THR A 151 31.15 -6.08 -11.62
CA THR A 151 31.40 -7.08 -12.67
C THR A 151 30.45 -6.88 -13.83
N THR A 152 29.16 -6.70 -13.57
CA THR A 152 28.16 -6.47 -14.64
C THR A 152 28.04 -5.00 -15.04
N LYS A 153 28.50 -4.08 -14.18
CA LYS A 153 28.30 -2.62 -14.26
C LYS A 153 26.82 -2.23 -14.24
N ASP A 154 25.99 -3.05 -13.61
CA ASP A 154 24.56 -2.82 -13.44
C ASP A 154 24.20 -2.68 -11.96
N LEU A 155 23.11 -1.96 -11.68
CA LEU A 155 22.52 -1.92 -10.35
C LEU A 155 21.86 -3.28 -10.06
N LYS A 156 22.37 -3.97 -9.04
CA LYS A 156 21.75 -5.17 -8.46
C LYS A 156 20.82 -4.75 -7.33
N ASP A 157 19.56 -5.15 -7.42
CA ASP A 157 18.57 -4.96 -6.37
C ASP A 157 18.01 -6.30 -5.92
N LEU A 158 18.33 -6.69 -4.69
CA LEU A 158 17.90 -7.94 -4.07
C LEU A 158 16.59 -7.82 -3.30
N SER A 159 16.00 -6.61 -3.22
CA SER A 159 14.78 -6.37 -2.43
C SER A 159 13.62 -7.25 -2.87
N GLY A 160 13.42 -7.44 -4.18
CA GLY A 160 12.37 -8.30 -4.72
C GLY A 160 12.58 -9.79 -4.42
N ASP A 161 13.83 -10.26 -4.36
CA ASP A 161 14.13 -11.63 -3.94
C ASP A 161 13.84 -11.83 -2.45
N ILE A 162 14.24 -10.86 -1.62
CA ILE A 162 14.00 -10.88 -0.17
C ILE A 162 12.50 -10.87 0.13
N ASP A 163 11.72 -10.02 -0.55
CA ASP A 163 10.26 -9.97 -0.39
C ASP A 163 9.61 -11.33 -0.70
N ARG A 164 10.00 -11.95 -1.82
CA ARG A 164 9.50 -13.28 -2.20
C ARG A 164 9.81 -14.34 -1.15
N GLU A 165 11.01 -14.33 -0.58
CA GLU A 165 11.39 -15.28 0.46
C GLU A 165 10.62 -15.06 1.77
N ILE A 166 10.42 -13.80 2.18
CA ILE A 166 9.61 -13.46 3.37
C ILE A 166 8.17 -13.92 3.15
N PHE A 167 7.60 -13.65 1.97
CA PHE A 167 6.25 -14.10 1.64
C PHE A 167 6.15 -15.62 1.59
N ARG A 168 7.16 -16.32 1.04
CA ARG A 168 7.21 -17.78 1.04
C ARG A 168 7.17 -18.34 2.46
N GLU A 169 8.01 -17.81 3.37
CA GLU A 169 8.01 -18.19 4.79
C GLU A 169 6.65 -17.95 5.45
N TRP A 170 5.98 -16.82 5.14
CA TRP A 170 4.63 -16.56 5.63
C TRP A 170 3.65 -17.63 5.14
N ARG A 171 3.66 -17.93 3.83
CA ARG A 171 2.69 -18.82 3.20
C ARG A 171 2.88 -20.28 3.58
N GLU A 172 4.12 -20.71 3.84
CA GLU A 172 4.42 -22.02 4.39
C GLU A 172 3.86 -22.20 5.80
N LYS A 173 3.95 -21.16 6.64
CA LYS A 173 3.44 -21.19 8.03
C LYS A 173 1.93 -21.02 8.10
N HIS A 174 1.36 -20.29 7.14
CA HIS A 174 -0.05 -19.98 7.07
C HIS A 174 -0.56 -20.40 5.69
N PRO A 175 -0.89 -21.66 5.42
CA PRO A 175 -1.42 -22.04 4.10
C PRO A 175 -2.82 -21.47 3.86
N LEU A 176 -3.10 -20.98 2.64
CA LEU A 176 -4.45 -20.54 2.26
C LEU A 176 -5.41 -21.73 2.16
N LYS A 177 -6.66 -21.51 2.57
CA LYS A 177 -7.73 -22.49 2.44
C LYS A 177 -8.51 -22.26 1.14
N GLY A 178 -7.97 -22.79 0.04
CA GLY A 178 -8.61 -22.73 -1.28
C GLY A 178 -7.98 -21.70 -2.23
N LYS A 179 -8.74 -21.34 -3.28
CA LYS A 179 -8.33 -20.36 -4.30
C LYS A 179 -8.28 -18.96 -3.70
N ASP A 180 -7.27 -18.19 -4.06
CA ASP A 180 -7.16 -16.81 -3.57
C ASP A 180 -7.88 -15.80 -4.47
N HIS A 181 -8.27 -14.68 -3.88
CA HIS A 181 -8.63 -13.49 -4.61
C HIS A 181 -7.67 -12.38 -4.22
N VAL A 182 -6.96 -11.80 -5.18
CA VAL A 182 -5.95 -10.77 -4.91
C VAL A 182 -6.46 -9.41 -5.37
N ALA A 183 -6.26 -8.39 -4.54
CA ALA A 183 -6.50 -7.00 -4.91
C ALA A 183 -5.18 -6.35 -5.34
N TYR A 184 -5.14 -5.78 -6.54
CA TYR A 184 -3.97 -5.07 -7.07
C TYR A 184 -4.27 -3.58 -7.22
N ASP A 185 -3.38 -2.75 -6.66
CA ASP A 185 -3.42 -1.30 -6.84
C ASP A 185 -2.03 -0.73 -7.11
N LEU A 186 -2.00 0.39 -7.84
CA LEU A 186 -0.79 1.14 -8.14
C LEU A 186 -0.93 2.56 -7.57
N THR A 187 -0.17 2.84 -6.51
CA THR A 187 -0.19 4.13 -5.83
C THR A 187 1.00 4.99 -6.26
N THR A 188 0.73 6.21 -6.68
CA THR A 188 1.78 7.21 -6.96
C THR A 188 2.22 7.91 -5.68
N VAL A 189 3.52 7.93 -5.41
CA VAL A 189 4.13 8.66 -4.30
C VAL A 189 4.97 9.80 -4.84
N LEU A 190 4.68 11.03 -4.39
CA LEU A 190 5.45 12.20 -4.77
C LEU A 190 6.85 12.15 -4.16
N PHE A 191 7.86 12.42 -4.99
CA PHE A 191 9.25 12.32 -4.62
C PHE A 191 9.89 13.70 -4.51
N PHE A 192 10.52 13.98 -3.36
CA PHE A 192 11.21 15.24 -3.08
C PHE A 192 12.71 15.00 -3.11
N GLY A 193 13.32 15.20 -4.27
CA GLY A 193 14.74 14.99 -4.53
C GLY A 193 15.02 14.82 -6.02
N THR A 194 16.29 14.84 -6.42
CA THR A 194 16.70 14.79 -7.82
C THR A 194 17.64 13.63 -8.15
N SER A 195 18.19 12.97 -7.14
CA SER A 195 19.22 11.93 -7.29
C SER A 195 18.68 10.51 -7.46
N CYS A 196 17.41 10.25 -7.13
CA CYS A 196 16.84 8.91 -7.27
C CYS A 196 16.51 8.63 -8.74
N PRO A 197 17.05 7.53 -9.34
CA PRO A 197 16.82 7.20 -10.74
C PRO A 197 15.37 6.74 -11.02
N LEU A 198 14.67 6.18 -10.03
CA LEU A 198 13.26 5.79 -10.16
C LEU A 198 12.32 7.02 -10.14
N ALA A 199 12.79 8.16 -9.60
CA ALA A 199 11.98 9.34 -9.43
C ALA A 199 11.89 10.15 -10.73
N GLU A 200 10.83 9.90 -11.49
CA GLU A 200 10.56 10.51 -12.80
C GLU A 200 9.26 11.31 -12.78
N PHE A 201 9.04 12.16 -13.78
CA PHE A 201 7.74 12.81 -13.96
C PHE A 201 6.73 11.81 -14.52
N GLY A 202 5.48 11.89 -14.05
CA GLY A 202 4.41 11.00 -14.48
C GLY A 202 3.03 11.62 -14.25
N TYR A 203 2.00 10.84 -14.58
CA TYR A 203 0.63 11.23 -14.28
C TYR A 203 0.35 11.04 -12.78
N ASN A 204 -0.15 12.09 -12.12
CA ASN A 204 -0.67 12.01 -10.77
C ASN A 204 -2.04 12.71 -10.68
N PRO A 205 -2.96 12.26 -9.81
CA PRO A 205 -4.31 12.82 -9.72
C PRO A 205 -4.35 14.33 -9.44
N GLY A 206 -3.32 14.86 -8.78
CA GLY A 206 -3.20 16.29 -8.48
C GLY A 206 -2.64 17.15 -9.61
N HIS A 207 -2.26 16.54 -10.75
CA HIS A 207 -1.57 17.21 -11.86
C HIS A 207 -0.37 18.06 -11.41
N LEU A 208 0.28 17.65 -10.33
CA LEU A 208 1.41 18.36 -9.75
C LEU A 208 2.66 18.10 -10.59
N ASN A 209 3.35 19.16 -10.98
CA ASN A 209 4.61 19.08 -11.70
C ASN A 209 5.75 18.69 -10.76
N ARG A 210 5.78 17.42 -10.35
CA ARG A 210 6.74 16.85 -9.40
C ARG A 210 7.19 15.48 -9.87
N ARG A 211 8.43 15.12 -9.51
CA ARG A 211 8.92 13.75 -9.65
C ARG A 211 8.12 12.83 -8.73
N GLN A 212 7.96 11.59 -9.16
CA GLN A 212 7.19 10.58 -8.44
C GLN A 212 7.80 9.20 -8.65
N ILE A 213 7.42 8.28 -7.79
CA ILE A 213 7.59 6.84 -7.97
C ILE A 213 6.20 6.19 -7.92
N ASN A 214 6.07 5.00 -8.47
CA ASN A 214 4.84 4.24 -8.36
C ASN A 214 5.08 2.98 -7.52
N ILE A 215 4.24 2.73 -6.53
CA ILE A 215 4.29 1.54 -5.68
C ILE A 215 3.12 0.65 -6.05
N ALA A 216 3.44 -0.54 -6.54
CA ALA A 216 2.46 -1.60 -6.77
C ALA A 216 2.32 -2.44 -5.52
N LEU A 217 1.08 -2.77 -5.16
CA LEU A 217 0.77 -3.64 -4.04
C LEU A 217 -0.30 -4.64 -4.47
N MET A 218 -0.05 -5.91 -4.19
CA MET A 218 -1.01 -7.00 -4.35
C MET A 218 -1.27 -7.64 -2.99
N VAL A 219 -2.54 -7.70 -2.60
CA VAL A 219 -2.96 -8.19 -1.27
C VAL A 219 -3.95 -9.32 -1.42
N SER A 220 -3.74 -10.41 -0.67
CA SER A 220 -4.67 -11.52 -0.55
C SER A 220 -5.97 -11.07 0.12
N LYS A 221 -7.13 -11.46 -0.41
CA LYS A 221 -8.42 -11.27 0.26
C LYS A 221 -8.62 -12.30 1.38
N GLY A 222 -7.97 -13.46 1.29
CA GLY A 222 -8.13 -14.55 2.25
C GLY A 222 -7.64 -14.16 3.65
N ASP A 223 -6.47 -13.54 3.73
CA ASP A 223 -5.84 -13.18 5.00
C ASP A 223 -5.27 -11.75 5.05
N TYR A 224 -5.53 -10.93 4.03
CA TYR A 224 -5.09 -9.53 3.96
C TYR A 224 -3.57 -9.35 3.93
N GLN A 225 -2.81 -10.41 3.62
CA GLN A 225 -1.36 -10.32 3.52
C GLN A 225 -0.93 -9.75 2.15
N PRO A 226 0.04 -8.81 2.12
CA PRO A 226 0.73 -8.46 0.89
C PRO A 226 1.46 -9.67 0.30
N GLU A 227 1.07 -10.08 -0.91
CA GLU A 227 1.72 -11.18 -1.63
C GLU A 227 2.83 -10.69 -2.55
N TYR A 228 2.75 -9.43 -2.95
CA TYR A 228 3.72 -8.79 -3.81
C TYR A 228 3.70 -7.29 -3.60
N HIS A 229 4.90 -6.70 -3.57
CA HIS A 229 5.07 -5.27 -3.76
C HIS A 229 6.23 -4.98 -4.71
N ALA A 230 6.13 -3.87 -5.43
CA ALA A 230 7.23 -3.40 -6.29
C ALA A 230 7.22 -1.89 -6.42
N VAL A 231 8.42 -1.33 -6.57
CA VAL A 231 8.61 0.09 -6.86
C VAL A 231 8.96 0.23 -8.35
N PHE A 232 8.25 1.14 -9.01
CA PHE A 232 8.41 1.46 -10.42
C PHE A 232 8.75 2.94 -10.61
N GLU A 233 9.37 3.22 -11.75
CA GLU A 233 9.67 4.56 -12.19
C GLU A 233 8.39 5.40 -12.31
N GLY A 234 8.48 6.69 -11.98
CA GLY A 234 7.33 7.59 -11.96
C GLY A 234 6.56 7.67 -13.27
N SER A 235 7.24 7.51 -14.40
CA SER A 235 6.65 7.55 -15.74
C SER A 235 5.92 6.25 -16.14
N ARG A 236 6.14 5.13 -15.43
CA ARG A 236 5.50 3.85 -15.77
C ARG A 236 3.99 3.90 -15.54
N SER A 237 3.24 3.64 -16.60
CA SER A 237 1.79 3.49 -16.53
C SER A 237 1.35 2.16 -15.90
N GLY A 238 0.12 2.10 -15.38
CA GLY A 238 -0.47 0.85 -14.87
C GLY A 238 -0.39 -0.32 -15.84
N SER A 239 -0.46 -0.07 -17.17
CA SER A 239 -0.43 -1.13 -18.17
C SER A 239 0.87 -1.94 -18.26
N THR A 240 2.02 -1.34 -17.97
CA THR A 240 3.31 -2.06 -17.98
C THR A 240 3.57 -2.77 -16.66
N THR A 241 3.04 -2.25 -15.56
CA THR A 241 3.17 -2.85 -14.22
C THR A 241 2.40 -4.16 -14.07
N VAL A 242 1.28 -4.31 -14.82
CA VAL A 242 0.45 -5.51 -14.82
C VAL A 242 1.25 -6.77 -15.18
N ARG A 243 2.10 -6.72 -16.21
CA ARG A 243 2.89 -7.89 -16.62
C ARG A 243 3.85 -8.37 -15.55
N ASN A 244 4.45 -7.44 -14.82
CA ASN A 244 5.34 -7.77 -13.71
C ASN A 244 4.56 -8.47 -12.59
N MET A 245 3.35 -7.99 -12.28
CA MET A 245 2.47 -8.66 -11.34
C MET A 245 2.05 -10.04 -11.85
N LEU A 246 1.68 -10.19 -13.12
CA LEU A 246 1.29 -11.50 -13.66
C LEU A 246 2.44 -12.52 -13.61
N ALA A 247 3.68 -12.06 -13.77
CA ALA A 247 4.86 -12.93 -13.73
C ALA A 247 5.17 -13.49 -12.32
N VAL A 248 4.65 -12.87 -11.26
CA VAL A 248 4.85 -13.35 -9.88
C VAL A 248 3.64 -14.13 -9.35
N LEU A 249 2.54 -14.17 -10.10
CA LEU A 249 1.39 -14.98 -9.72
C LEU A 249 1.79 -16.47 -9.76
N PRO A 250 1.36 -17.27 -8.78
CA PRO A 250 1.62 -18.70 -8.81
C PRO A 250 0.99 -19.31 -10.08
N GLU A 251 1.83 -19.95 -10.88
CA GLU A 251 1.39 -20.79 -11.98
C GLU A 251 0.77 -22.07 -11.40
N GLN A 252 -0.38 -22.50 -11.93
CA GLN A 252 -0.95 -23.81 -11.60
C GLN A 252 -0.90 -24.78 -12.77
N LYS A 253 -0.88 -26.07 -12.39
CA LYS A 253 -1.07 -27.22 -13.26
C LYS A 253 -2.43 -27.13 -13.98
N GLU A 254 -2.48 -27.73 -15.17
CA GLU A 254 -3.60 -27.62 -16.11
C GLU A 254 -4.99 -27.87 -15.49
N ASN A 255 -5.98 -27.06 -15.94
CA ASN A 255 -7.44 -27.23 -15.83
C ASN A 255 -8.18 -26.76 -14.55
N GLU A 256 -7.59 -25.94 -13.68
CA GLU A 256 -8.35 -25.21 -12.65
C GLU A 256 -8.00 -23.72 -12.57
N SER A 257 -9.00 -22.85 -12.33
CA SER A 257 -8.74 -21.42 -12.10
C SER A 257 -7.95 -21.23 -10.80
N THR A 258 -6.82 -20.54 -10.83
CA THR A 258 -5.96 -20.37 -9.63
C THR A 258 -6.52 -19.38 -8.62
N GLY A 259 -7.30 -18.41 -9.10
CA GLY A 259 -7.83 -17.34 -8.27
C GLY A 259 -8.55 -16.24 -9.05
N THR A 260 -8.74 -15.08 -8.43
CA THR A 260 -9.29 -13.89 -9.10
C THR A 260 -8.52 -12.64 -8.75
N ILE A 261 -8.07 -11.92 -9.76
CA ILE A 261 -7.45 -10.59 -9.64
C ILE A 261 -8.57 -9.55 -9.62
N ILE A 262 -8.50 -8.61 -8.68
CA ILE A 262 -9.40 -7.48 -8.56
C ILE A 262 -8.56 -6.21 -8.69
N TRP A 263 -8.81 -5.38 -9.71
CA TRP A 263 -8.10 -4.11 -9.85
C TRP A 263 -9.01 -2.97 -10.31
N ASP A 264 -8.51 -1.73 -10.22
CA ASP A 264 -9.26 -0.57 -10.72
C ASP A 264 -9.31 -0.51 -12.26
N ARG A 265 -10.30 0.23 -12.77
CA ARG A 265 -10.48 0.54 -14.20
C ARG A 265 -9.29 1.25 -14.82
N GLY A 266 -8.42 1.89 -14.04
CA GLY A 266 -7.20 2.51 -14.55
C GLY A 266 -6.24 1.50 -15.20
N ASN A 267 -6.30 0.24 -14.76
CA ASN A 267 -5.44 -0.84 -15.21
C ASN A 267 -6.00 -1.62 -16.39
N ILE A 268 -7.16 -1.25 -16.94
CA ILE A 268 -7.80 -2.01 -18.02
C ILE A 268 -7.40 -1.51 -19.40
N SER A 269 -6.92 -2.43 -20.24
CA SER A 269 -6.66 -2.21 -21.66
C SER A 269 -6.89 -3.52 -22.40
N LEU A 270 -7.10 -3.48 -23.72
CA LEU A 270 -7.23 -4.71 -24.52
C LEU A 270 -6.01 -5.61 -24.34
N LYS A 271 -4.82 -5.01 -24.27
CA LYS A 271 -3.55 -5.69 -24.04
C LYS A 271 -3.53 -6.40 -22.68
N ASN A 272 -3.89 -5.71 -21.61
CA ASN A 272 -3.88 -6.30 -20.25
C ASN A 272 -4.94 -7.40 -20.09
N VAL A 273 -6.09 -7.24 -20.73
CA VAL A 273 -7.13 -8.28 -20.76
C VAL A 273 -6.58 -9.52 -21.45
N ASN A 274 -5.98 -9.37 -22.63
CA ASN A 274 -5.37 -10.49 -23.34
C ASN A 274 -4.22 -11.13 -22.53
N ASP A 275 -3.37 -10.34 -21.88
CA ASP A 275 -2.28 -10.84 -21.05
C ASP A 275 -2.81 -11.70 -19.88
N ILE A 276 -3.92 -11.31 -19.22
CA ILE A 276 -4.54 -12.13 -18.18
C ILE A 276 -5.16 -13.41 -18.73
N GLU A 277 -5.77 -13.36 -19.92
CA GLU A 277 -6.36 -14.55 -20.52
C GLU A 277 -5.35 -15.65 -20.88
N LEU A 278 -4.06 -15.30 -20.95
CA LEU A 278 -2.98 -16.27 -21.07
C LEU A 278 -2.64 -16.95 -19.74
N THR A 279 -3.20 -16.48 -18.63
CA THR A 279 -3.03 -17.04 -17.29
C THR A 279 -4.26 -17.84 -16.86
N SER A 280 -4.14 -18.63 -15.80
CA SER A 280 -5.25 -19.34 -15.16
C SER A 280 -6.05 -18.48 -14.16
N TRP A 281 -5.86 -17.15 -14.16
CA TRP A 281 -6.50 -16.24 -13.23
C TRP A 281 -7.72 -15.54 -13.83
N ASN A 282 -8.79 -15.47 -13.04
CA ASN A 282 -9.95 -14.67 -13.38
C ASN A 282 -9.68 -13.18 -13.11
N LEU A 283 -10.40 -12.29 -13.81
CA LEU A 283 -10.31 -10.85 -13.62
C LEU A 283 -11.65 -10.25 -13.22
N ILE A 284 -11.62 -9.40 -12.20
CA ILE A 284 -12.67 -8.45 -11.86
C ILE A 284 -12.12 -7.03 -11.96
N SER A 285 -12.76 -6.20 -12.78
CA SER A 285 -12.29 -4.83 -13.02
C SER A 285 -13.40 -3.88 -13.41
N GLY A 286 -13.23 -2.61 -13.06
CA GLY A 286 -13.97 -1.48 -13.60
C GLY A 286 -13.78 -1.33 -15.11
N ILE A 287 -14.85 -1.17 -15.91
CA ILE A 287 -14.72 -0.84 -17.34
C ILE A 287 -14.78 0.70 -17.54
N PRO A 288 -13.85 1.33 -18.29
CA PRO A 288 -13.84 2.78 -18.49
C PRO A 288 -15.01 3.20 -19.37
N LYS A 289 -15.63 4.33 -19.05
CA LYS A 289 -16.75 4.89 -19.83
C LYS A 289 -16.35 5.32 -21.25
N SER A 290 -15.05 5.41 -21.55
CA SER A 290 -14.56 5.66 -22.91
C SER A 290 -14.80 4.48 -23.85
N VAL A 291 -14.91 3.25 -23.32
CA VAL A 291 -15.20 2.05 -24.12
C VAL A 291 -16.63 2.14 -24.68
N LYS A 292 -16.75 2.11 -26.02
CA LYS A 292 -18.03 2.27 -26.72
C LYS A 292 -19.04 1.19 -26.32
N GLN A 293 -18.63 -0.07 -26.34
CA GLN A 293 -19.47 -1.21 -25.99
C GLN A 293 -19.99 -1.13 -24.55
N ALA A 294 -19.18 -0.60 -23.63
CA ALA A 294 -19.59 -0.40 -22.25
C ALA A 294 -20.70 0.66 -22.13
N ARG A 295 -20.62 1.74 -22.92
CA ARG A 295 -21.67 2.78 -22.97
C ARG A 295 -22.97 2.25 -23.57
N GLU A 296 -22.89 1.44 -24.62
CA GLU A 296 -24.04 0.79 -25.23
C GLU A 296 -24.76 -0.12 -24.22
N ILE A 297 -24.01 -1.02 -23.57
CA ILE A 297 -24.55 -1.88 -22.50
C ILE A 297 -25.22 -1.04 -21.40
N MET A 298 -24.58 0.04 -20.96
CA MET A 298 -25.15 0.93 -19.94
C MET A 298 -26.45 1.62 -20.42
N GLN A 299 -26.54 2.02 -21.68
CA GLN A 299 -27.72 2.69 -22.23
C GLN A 299 -28.90 1.74 -22.37
N ASP A 300 -28.62 0.50 -22.76
CA ASP A 300 -29.61 -0.55 -23.02
C ASP A 300 -30.07 -1.27 -21.74
N THR A 301 -29.29 -1.19 -20.66
CA THR A 301 -29.62 -1.84 -19.39
C THR A 301 -30.53 -0.96 -18.53
N ASP A 302 -31.76 -1.42 -18.28
CA ASP A 302 -32.68 -0.81 -17.32
C ASP A 302 -32.50 -1.45 -15.92
N ILE A 303 -31.99 -0.68 -14.96
CA ILE A 303 -31.82 -1.13 -13.57
C ILE A 303 -32.96 -0.61 -12.73
N LYS A 304 -33.91 -1.50 -12.43
CA LYS A 304 -35.05 -1.15 -11.58
C LYS A 304 -34.64 -1.11 -10.11
N GLU A 305 -35.02 -0.06 -9.39
CA GLU A 305 -34.84 0.07 -7.94
C GLU A 305 -35.81 -0.84 -7.16
N LYS A 306 -35.63 -2.16 -7.32
CA LYS A 306 -36.45 -3.21 -6.70
C LYS A 306 -35.62 -4.02 -5.71
N PRO A 307 -36.24 -4.66 -4.70
CA PRO A 307 -35.53 -5.51 -3.75
C PRO A 307 -34.64 -6.58 -4.41
N GLN A 308 -35.06 -7.12 -5.55
CA GLN A 308 -34.34 -8.13 -6.34
C GLN A 308 -32.99 -7.63 -6.87
N ASN A 309 -32.85 -6.32 -7.09
CA ASN A 309 -31.65 -5.71 -7.64
C ASN A 309 -30.81 -5.03 -6.55
N LEU A 310 -31.26 -4.99 -5.30
CA LEU A 310 -30.53 -4.35 -4.21
C LEU A 310 -29.31 -5.19 -3.84
N VAL A 311 -28.11 -4.70 -4.14
CA VAL A 311 -26.85 -5.43 -3.88
C VAL A 311 -26.10 -4.94 -2.66
N ARG A 312 -26.30 -3.67 -2.27
CA ARG A 312 -25.62 -3.11 -1.09
C ARG A 312 -26.40 -1.94 -0.51
N ARG A 313 -26.56 -1.93 0.81
CA ARG A 313 -26.94 -0.74 1.57
C ARG A 313 -25.67 -0.11 2.13
N THR A 314 -25.40 1.15 1.79
CA THR A 314 -24.35 1.95 2.43
C THR A 314 -24.99 2.83 3.51
N MET A 315 -24.17 3.54 4.29
CA MET A 315 -24.71 4.50 5.28
C MET A 315 -25.54 5.62 4.64
N VAL A 316 -25.25 5.95 3.38
CA VAL A 316 -25.83 7.12 2.69
C VAL A 316 -26.76 6.75 1.54
N ALA A 317 -26.61 5.58 0.93
CA ALA A 317 -27.38 5.20 -0.26
C ALA A 317 -27.47 3.68 -0.47
N ASN A 318 -28.54 3.27 -1.15
CA ASN A 318 -28.66 1.92 -1.69
C ASN A 318 -27.95 1.84 -3.06
N ILE A 319 -27.36 0.69 -3.35
CA ILE A 319 -26.78 0.36 -4.65
C ILE A 319 -27.63 -0.76 -5.24
N TYR A 320 -28.12 -0.55 -6.44
CA TYR A 320 -28.86 -1.56 -7.21
C TYR A 320 -28.02 -2.01 -8.39
N ALA A 321 -27.98 -3.30 -8.69
CA ALA A 321 -27.24 -3.82 -9.82
C ALA A 321 -27.97 -4.97 -10.52
N THR A 322 -27.62 -5.20 -11.77
CA THR A 322 -28.02 -6.36 -12.56
C THR A 322 -26.82 -6.92 -13.31
N LEU A 323 -26.85 -8.22 -13.57
CA LEU A 323 -25.83 -8.90 -14.36
C LEU A 323 -26.33 -9.05 -15.79
N VAL A 324 -25.56 -8.55 -16.75
CA VAL A 324 -25.84 -8.70 -18.18
C VAL A 324 -24.66 -9.35 -18.89
N HIS A 325 -24.90 -9.85 -20.11
CA HIS A 325 -23.85 -10.40 -20.96
C HIS A 325 -23.64 -9.49 -22.15
N GLY A 326 -22.41 -9.03 -22.35
CA GLY A 326 -22.07 -8.11 -23.44
C GLY A 326 -20.72 -8.42 -24.06
N ASN A 327 -20.52 -7.98 -25.31
CA ASN A 327 -19.24 -8.12 -25.98
C ASN A 327 -18.30 -6.99 -25.53
N ILE A 328 -17.26 -7.34 -24.78
CA ILE A 328 -16.28 -6.40 -24.23
C ILE A 328 -14.89 -6.94 -24.51
N TYR A 329 -14.03 -6.10 -25.09
CA TYR A 329 -12.68 -6.48 -25.54
C TYR A 329 -12.68 -7.73 -26.44
N GLY A 330 -13.65 -7.83 -27.36
CA GLY A 330 -13.70 -8.88 -28.39
C GLY A 330 -14.29 -10.22 -27.95
N LYS A 331 -14.72 -10.37 -26.70
CA LYS A 331 -15.33 -11.60 -26.18
C LYS A 331 -16.63 -11.31 -25.43
N LYS A 332 -17.52 -12.29 -25.38
CA LYS A 332 -18.74 -12.23 -24.56
C LYS A 332 -18.36 -12.37 -23.09
N ARG A 333 -18.73 -11.39 -22.28
CA ARG A 333 -18.33 -11.24 -20.87
C ARG A 333 -19.54 -11.08 -19.96
N ASN A 334 -19.37 -11.42 -18.68
CA ASN A 334 -20.30 -11.04 -17.62
C ASN A 334 -20.01 -9.60 -17.20
N VAL A 335 -21.06 -8.78 -17.19
CA VAL A 335 -20.96 -7.34 -16.93
C VAL A 335 -21.96 -6.98 -15.85
N ALA A 336 -21.48 -6.60 -14.66
CA ALA A 336 -22.34 -6.04 -13.63
C ALA A 336 -22.55 -4.54 -13.91
N VAL A 337 -23.81 -4.15 -14.12
CA VAL A 337 -24.21 -2.75 -14.27
C VAL A 337 -24.92 -2.34 -12.99
N TYR A 338 -24.51 -1.23 -12.38
CA TYR A 338 -25.12 -0.74 -11.14
C TYR A 338 -25.53 0.73 -11.24
N VAL A 339 -26.48 1.11 -10.38
CA VAL A 339 -26.93 2.48 -10.14
C VAL A 339 -26.86 2.80 -8.65
N ASN A 340 -26.37 4.00 -8.34
CA ASN A 340 -26.51 4.64 -7.04
C ASN A 340 -27.55 5.76 -7.20
N PRO A 341 -28.81 5.57 -6.75
CA PRO A 341 -29.89 6.53 -6.98
C PRO A 341 -29.61 7.91 -6.37
N LEU A 342 -28.96 7.96 -5.19
CA LEU A 342 -28.61 9.23 -4.55
C LEU A 342 -27.60 10.00 -5.40
N LYS A 343 -26.57 9.32 -5.91
CA LYS A 343 -25.59 9.96 -6.80
C LYS A 343 -26.22 10.39 -8.13
N ALA A 344 -27.10 9.57 -8.69
CA ALA A 344 -27.83 9.92 -9.91
C ALA A 344 -28.76 11.13 -9.71
N LEU A 345 -29.39 11.24 -8.53
CA LEU A 345 -30.18 12.41 -8.13
C LEU A 345 -29.30 13.65 -8.03
N ASN A 346 -28.21 13.60 -7.27
CA ASN A 346 -27.30 14.74 -7.11
C ASN A 346 -26.73 15.21 -8.46
N GLU A 347 -26.22 14.28 -9.29
CA GLU A 347 -25.72 14.62 -10.64
C GLU A 347 -26.81 15.20 -11.55
N ARG A 348 -28.08 14.87 -11.32
CA ARG A 348 -29.22 15.48 -12.04
C ARG A 348 -29.50 16.90 -11.54
N GLU A 349 -29.54 17.11 -10.24
CA GLU A 349 -29.81 18.42 -9.65
C GLU A 349 -28.68 19.41 -9.97
N ASP A 350 -27.41 18.98 -9.88
CA ASP A 350 -26.24 19.78 -10.27
C ASP A 350 -26.32 20.20 -11.73
N ARG A 351 -26.63 19.25 -12.62
CA ARG A 351 -26.82 19.51 -14.05
C ARG A 351 -27.96 20.49 -14.30
N ASN A 352 -29.12 20.30 -13.66
CA ASN A 352 -30.28 21.16 -13.85
C ASN A 352 -30.00 22.59 -13.35
N SER A 353 -29.31 22.72 -12.22
CA SER A 353 -28.90 24.01 -11.66
C SER A 353 -27.97 24.75 -12.62
N GLU A 354 -27.01 24.04 -13.20
CA GLU A 354 -26.07 24.62 -14.15
C GLU A 354 -26.74 25.01 -15.48
N LEU A 355 -27.64 24.18 -16.00
CA LEU A 355 -28.44 24.54 -17.18
C LEU A 355 -29.35 25.74 -16.93
N ALA A 356 -29.89 25.88 -15.72
CA ALA A 356 -30.69 27.05 -15.34
C ALA A 356 -29.82 28.32 -15.24
N ARG A 357 -28.58 28.21 -14.73
CA ARG A 357 -27.61 29.31 -14.71
C ARG A 357 -27.27 29.77 -16.14
N ILE A 358 -26.88 28.83 -17.01
CA ILE A 358 -26.58 29.11 -18.41
C ILE A 358 -27.80 29.73 -19.12
N GLY A 359 -29.00 29.21 -18.88
CA GLY A 359 -30.24 29.77 -19.43
C GLY A 359 -30.44 31.24 -19.06
N LYS A 360 -30.26 31.60 -17.79
CA LYS A 360 -30.35 33.01 -17.34
C LYS A 360 -29.30 33.91 -18.00
N GLU A 361 -28.08 33.42 -18.18
CA GLU A 361 -27.02 34.18 -18.85
C GLU A 361 -27.30 34.39 -20.33
N LEU A 362 -27.85 33.37 -21.01
CA LEU A 362 -28.30 33.50 -22.40
C LEU A 362 -29.50 34.45 -22.53
N ASP A 363 -30.44 34.43 -21.58
CA ASP A 363 -31.56 35.37 -21.54
C ASP A 363 -31.05 36.82 -21.40
N LEU A 364 -30.09 37.06 -20.50
CA LEU A 364 -29.44 38.36 -20.33
C LEU A 364 -28.68 38.79 -21.60
N LEU A 365 -27.90 37.87 -22.19
CA LEU A 365 -27.17 38.13 -23.43
C LEU A 365 -28.14 38.55 -24.53
N SER A 366 -29.23 37.81 -24.71
CA SER A 366 -30.26 38.08 -25.72
C SER A 366 -30.90 39.48 -25.61
N ALA A 367 -31.01 40.00 -24.39
CA ALA A 367 -31.51 41.36 -24.15
C ALA A 367 -30.50 42.46 -24.49
N THR A 368 -29.20 42.15 -24.53
CA THR A 368 -28.10 43.13 -24.70
C THR A 368 -27.39 43.05 -26.05
N CYS A 369 -27.47 41.92 -26.76
CA CYS A 369 -26.67 41.64 -27.96
C CYS A 369 -27.35 42.03 -29.29
N ALA A 370 -28.44 42.80 -29.26
CA ALA A 370 -29.25 43.12 -30.43
C ALA A 370 -28.45 43.79 -31.59
N GLU A 371 -27.40 44.53 -31.26
CA GLU A 371 -26.52 45.20 -32.23
C GLU A 371 -25.17 44.50 -32.41
N TRP A 372 -24.94 43.36 -31.74
CA TRP A 372 -23.70 42.58 -31.90
C TRP A 372 -23.73 41.82 -33.23
N ASP A 373 -22.55 41.59 -33.78
CA ASP A 373 -22.41 40.72 -34.92
C ASP A 373 -22.59 39.24 -34.52
N GLU A 374 -22.86 38.38 -35.50
CA GLU A 374 -23.15 36.96 -35.24
C GLU A 374 -21.93 36.21 -34.68
N SER A 375 -20.71 36.65 -35.05
CA SER A 375 -19.46 36.05 -34.58
C SER A 375 -19.20 36.38 -33.10
N GLU A 376 -19.44 37.62 -32.68
CA GLU A 376 -19.35 38.09 -31.30
C GLU A 376 -20.35 37.35 -30.41
N ILE A 377 -21.59 37.19 -30.88
CA ILE A 377 -22.62 36.42 -30.18
C ILE A 377 -22.18 34.96 -30.01
N HIS A 378 -21.68 34.32 -31.07
CA HIS A 378 -21.22 32.93 -30.98
C HIS A 378 -19.99 32.74 -30.07
N ALA A 379 -19.07 33.70 -30.06
CA ALA A 379 -17.92 33.69 -29.17
C ALA A 379 -18.36 33.79 -27.69
N GLU A 380 -19.30 34.70 -27.40
CA GLU A 380 -19.80 34.91 -26.05
C GLU A 380 -20.66 33.74 -25.56
N ILE A 381 -21.52 33.18 -26.42
CA ILE A 381 -22.23 31.93 -26.13
C ILE A 381 -21.25 30.80 -25.82
N SER A 382 -20.18 30.65 -26.62
CA SER A 382 -19.17 29.61 -26.38
C SER A 382 -18.46 29.80 -25.05
N ARG A 383 -18.24 31.05 -24.62
CA ARG A 383 -17.64 31.40 -23.32
C ARG A 383 -18.59 31.06 -22.16
N MET A 384 -19.87 31.43 -22.26
CA MET A 384 -20.88 31.18 -21.22
C MET A 384 -21.19 29.69 -21.05
N VAL A 385 -21.32 28.97 -22.19
CA VAL A 385 -21.62 27.54 -22.23
C VAL A 385 -20.39 26.70 -21.82
N GLY A 386 -19.18 27.16 -22.18
CA GLY A 386 -17.92 26.54 -21.76
C GLY A 386 -17.83 25.05 -22.05
N GLU A 387 -17.59 24.24 -21.01
CA GLU A 387 -17.46 22.78 -21.12
C GLU A 387 -18.75 22.08 -21.57
N TRP A 388 -19.91 22.75 -21.48
CA TRP A 388 -21.20 22.19 -21.87
C TRP A 388 -21.47 22.24 -23.37
N ASN A 389 -20.61 22.89 -24.15
CA ASN A 389 -20.82 23.12 -25.60
C ASN A 389 -20.92 21.80 -26.39
N ARG A 390 -20.35 20.73 -25.84
CA ARG A 390 -20.44 19.37 -26.41
C ARG A 390 -21.80 18.69 -26.20
N TYR A 391 -22.63 19.21 -25.30
CA TYR A 391 -23.87 18.58 -24.84
C TYR A 391 -25.12 19.39 -25.14
N ILE A 392 -24.99 20.72 -25.24
CA ILE A 392 -26.10 21.62 -25.55
C ILE A 392 -25.80 22.36 -26.86
N GLY A 393 -26.82 22.44 -27.72
CA GLY A 393 -26.80 23.40 -28.83
C GLY A 393 -27.59 24.63 -28.40
N VAL A 394 -27.12 25.82 -28.76
CA VAL A 394 -27.88 27.07 -28.61
C VAL A 394 -28.37 27.48 -29.98
N LYS A 395 -29.66 27.76 -30.11
CA LYS A 395 -30.26 28.30 -31.33
C LYS A 395 -30.49 29.79 -31.15
N ILE A 396 -30.02 30.58 -32.10
CA ILE A 396 -30.24 32.02 -32.19
C ILE A 396 -31.37 32.23 -33.20
N ASN A 397 -32.44 32.91 -32.77
CA ASN A 397 -33.52 33.33 -33.65
C ASN A 397 -33.58 34.86 -33.64
N ARG A 398 -33.13 35.50 -34.73
CA ARG A 398 -33.16 36.97 -34.90
C ARG A 398 -34.41 37.35 -35.68
N LYS A 399 -35.33 38.11 -35.08
CA LYS A 399 -36.52 38.62 -35.78
C LYS A 399 -36.24 40.01 -36.36
N SER A 400 -36.29 40.13 -37.69
CA SER A 400 -36.26 41.42 -38.40
C SER A 400 -37.69 41.84 -38.78
N GLY A 401 -38.39 42.52 -37.88
CA GLY A 401 -39.67 43.19 -38.15
C GLY A 401 -39.55 44.69 -37.83
N ASN A 402 -40.38 45.53 -38.47
CA ASN A 402 -40.31 47.01 -38.54
C ASN A 402 -40.29 47.83 -37.22
N SER A 403 -39.99 47.22 -36.08
CA SER A 403 -39.68 47.93 -34.84
C SER A 403 -38.89 47.00 -33.90
N ARG A 404 -37.61 47.33 -33.70
CA ARG A 404 -36.57 46.67 -32.87
C ARG A 404 -36.14 45.25 -33.30
N LYS A 405 -34.82 45.06 -33.44
CA LYS A 405 -34.20 43.74 -33.51
C LYS A 405 -34.33 43.10 -32.13
N GLU A 406 -35.00 41.95 -32.06
CA GLU A 406 -35.02 41.10 -30.87
C GLU A 406 -34.36 39.77 -31.22
N ASP A 407 -33.34 39.42 -30.44
CA ASP A 407 -32.69 38.12 -30.49
C ASP A 407 -33.32 37.24 -29.41
N ARG A 408 -33.72 36.01 -29.77
CA ARG A 408 -34.15 34.99 -28.82
C ARG A 408 -33.17 33.83 -28.87
N MET A 409 -32.58 33.50 -27.73
CA MET A 409 -31.68 32.36 -27.59
C MET A 409 -32.41 31.24 -26.85
N GLU A 410 -32.42 30.05 -27.43
CA GLU A 410 -33.03 28.88 -26.82
C GLU A 410 -32.05 27.72 -26.80
N ILE A 411 -32.07 26.95 -25.71
CA ILE A 411 -31.41 25.65 -25.65
C ILE A 411 -32.44 24.59 -26.09
N PRO A 412 -32.41 24.09 -27.34
CA PRO A 412 -33.24 22.95 -27.74
C PRO A 412 -32.96 21.74 -26.85
N PHE A 413 -33.90 21.42 -25.97
CA PHE A 413 -33.95 20.15 -25.26
C PHE A 413 -34.27 19.02 -26.25
N THR A 414 -33.29 18.60 -27.03
CA THR A 414 -33.40 17.33 -27.76
C THR A 414 -33.28 16.20 -26.75
N ARG A 415 -34.41 15.54 -26.44
CA ARG A 415 -34.48 14.30 -25.64
C ARG A 415 -33.48 13.23 -26.09
N ASN A 416 -32.95 13.31 -27.31
CA ASN A 416 -32.09 12.31 -27.93
C ASN A 416 -30.57 12.54 -27.80
N LYS A 417 -30.11 13.69 -27.25
CA LYS A 417 -28.69 13.91 -26.91
C LYS A 417 -28.46 14.22 -25.44
N CYS A 418 -29.48 14.07 -24.59
CA CYS A 418 -29.27 13.87 -23.17
C CYS A 418 -28.50 12.55 -22.99
N ILE A 419 -27.17 12.65 -23.01
CA ILE A 419 -26.31 11.62 -22.44
C ILE A 419 -26.89 11.38 -21.05
N ARG A 420 -27.47 10.20 -20.85
CA ARG A 420 -27.72 9.64 -19.53
C ARG A 420 -26.38 9.59 -18.81
N LYS A 421 -25.94 10.73 -18.24
CA LYS A 421 -24.92 10.76 -17.18
C LYS A 421 -25.43 10.01 -15.94
N ASN A 422 -26.74 9.75 -15.90
CA ASN A 422 -27.55 9.05 -14.88
C ASN A 422 -27.15 7.61 -14.55
N LEU A 423 -25.98 7.15 -14.95
CA LEU A 423 -25.39 5.93 -14.44
C LEU A 423 -23.97 6.27 -13.98
N THR A 424 -23.80 6.40 -12.66
CA THR A 424 -22.49 6.20 -12.07
C THR A 424 -22.14 4.71 -12.15
N ALA A 425 -21.73 4.24 -13.32
CA ALA A 425 -21.27 2.87 -13.49
C ALA A 425 -19.81 2.77 -13.07
N GLY A 426 -19.57 1.99 -12.02
CA GLY A 426 -18.39 1.13 -11.94
C GLY A 426 -18.80 -0.20 -12.54
N LEU A 427 -18.63 -0.35 -13.85
CA LEU A 427 -18.87 -1.65 -14.47
C LEU A 427 -17.89 -2.66 -13.89
N GLN A 428 -18.32 -3.58 -13.03
CA GLN A 428 -17.44 -4.66 -12.58
C GLN A 428 -17.59 -5.84 -13.55
N TYR A 429 -16.52 -6.09 -14.29
CA TYR A 429 -16.31 -7.30 -15.05
C TYR A 429 -16.10 -8.50 -14.12
N VAL A 430 -16.53 -9.70 -14.50
CA VAL A 430 -16.16 -10.96 -13.82
C VAL A 430 -15.81 -12.00 -14.89
N HIS A 431 -14.53 -12.34 -15.02
CA HIS A 431 -14.09 -13.50 -15.80
C HIS A 431 -14.47 -14.78 -15.02
N ARG A 432 -15.00 -15.79 -15.73
CA ARG A 432 -15.05 -17.16 -15.23
C ARG A 432 -14.07 -18.02 -15.98
#